data_AF-W6QWC7-F1
#
_entry.id   AF-W6QWC7-F1
#
_cell.length_a   1.000
_cell.length_b   1.000
_cell.length_c   1.000
_cell.angle_alpha   90.00
_cell.angle_beta   90.00
_cell.angle_gamma   90.00
#
_symmetry.space_group_name_H-M   'P 1'
#
loop_
_entity.id
_entity.type
_entity.pdbx_description
1 polymer ?
#
loop_
_entity_poly.entity_id
_entity_poly.type
_entity_poly.pdbx_seq_one_letter_code
_entity_poly.pdbx_strand_id
1 'polypeptide(L)'
;MLPHSSHLLQPLDIGCFAVLKRSCSRLVETKMRQRINHIDKLDFLEAYPSARIEAFKLQTIKNSFSAAGLVPLLPDRVLSKLNIYLRTPTPPPSP
;
A
#
# COMPACT_ATOMS: atom_id res chain seq x y z
N MET A 1 -2.95 -16.02 12.55
CA MET A 1 -2.30 -15.14 11.55
C MET A 1 -1.18 -14.36 12.23
N LEU A 2 -0.10 -14.03 11.54
CA LEU A 2 0.95 -13.16 12.10
C LEU A 2 0.35 -11.77 12.42
N PRO A 3 0.67 -11.17 13.59
CA PRO A 3 0.30 -9.79 13.88
C PRO A 3 0.75 -8.84 12.75
N HIS A 4 -0.04 -7.80 12.47
CA HIS A 4 0.26 -6.76 11.47
C HIS A 4 0.39 -7.22 10.00
N SER A 5 0.02 -8.46 9.66
CA SER A 5 0.17 -8.99 8.29
C SER A 5 -1.06 -8.86 7.40
N SER A 6 -2.20 -8.39 7.94
CA SER A 6 -3.45 -8.21 7.18
C SER A 6 -3.28 -7.25 6.00
N HIS A 7 -2.44 -6.23 6.14
CA HIS A 7 -2.19 -5.23 5.10
C HIS A 7 -1.69 -5.83 3.79
N LEU A 8 -0.97 -6.96 3.83
CA LEU A 8 -0.45 -7.63 2.62
C LEU A 8 -1.56 -8.17 1.72
N LEU A 9 -2.75 -8.40 2.28
CA LEU A 9 -3.92 -8.91 1.57
C LEU A 9 -4.91 -7.80 1.19
N GLN A 10 -4.61 -6.54 1.48
CA GLN A 10 -5.50 -5.41 1.20
C GLN A 10 -5.00 -4.69 -0.07
N PRO A 11 -5.58 -4.96 -1.26
CA PRO A 11 -5.05 -4.47 -2.54
C PRO A 11 -5.02 -2.94 -2.61
N LEU A 12 -6.02 -2.28 -2.01
CA LEU A 12 -6.08 -0.83 -1.99
C LEU A 12 -4.91 -0.24 -1.20
N ASP A 13 -4.61 -0.79 -0.03
CA ASP A 13 -3.55 -0.28 0.86
C ASP A 13 -2.15 -0.48 0.25
N ILE A 14 -1.87 -1.64 -0.34
CA ILE A 14 -0.55 -1.94 -0.93
C ILE A 14 -0.35 -1.35 -2.33
N GLY A 15 -1.40 -0.81 -2.94
CA GLY A 15 -1.42 -0.45 -4.36
C GLY A 15 -2.03 0.92 -4.61
N CYS A 16 -3.35 1.00 -4.79
CA CYS A 16 -4.05 2.22 -5.17
C CYS A 16 -3.73 3.40 -4.23
N PHE A 17 -3.79 3.19 -2.92
CA PHE A 17 -3.52 4.25 -1.94
C PHE A 17 -2.04 4.62 -1.87
N ALA A 18 -1.12 3.70 -2.16
CA ALA A 18 0.29 4.03 -2.31
C ALA A 18 0.53 4.96 -3.51
N VAL A 19 -0.14 4.71 -4.65
CA VAL A 19 -0.08 5.59 -5.82
C VAL A 19 -0.74 6.94 -5.54
N LEU A 20 -1.92 6.94 -4.89
CA LEU A 20 -2.62 8.17 -4.50
C LEU A 20 -1.73 9.05 -3.60
N LYS A 21 -1.14 8.45 -2.55
CA LYS A 21 -0.21 9.12 -1.65
C LYS A 21 0.96 9.73 -2.42
N ARG A 22 1.60 8.96 -3.31
CA ARG A 22 2.73 9.44 -4.12
C ARG A 22 2.33 10.59 -5.03
N SER A 23 1.19 10.50 -5.70
CA SER A 23 0.71 11.55 -6.59
C SER A 23 0.41 12.84 -5.82
N CYS A 24 -0.21 12.74 -4.64
CA CYS A 24 -0.41 13.91 -3.77
C CYS A 24 0.92 14.46 -3.23
N SER A 25 1.89 13.61 -2.87
CA SER A 25 3.23 14.05 -2.46
C SER A 25 3.95 14.83 -3.57
N ARG A 26 3.77 14.45 -4.84
CA ARG A 26 4.33 15.20 -5.98
C ARG A 26 3.77 16.62 -6.09
N LEU A 27 2.52 16.86 -5.69
CA LEU A 27 1.97 18.21 -5.60
C LEU A 27 2.77 19.03 -4.57
N VAL A 28 2.98 18.47 -3.39
CA VAL A 28 3.74 19.11 -2.31
C VAL A 28 5.15 19.44 -2.77
N GLU A 29 5.84 18.49 -3.38
CA GLU A 29 7.19 18.68 -3.93
C GLU A 29 7.22 19.77 -5.02
N THR A 30 6.20 19.84 -5.87
CA THR A 30 6.12 20.85 -6.94
C THR A 30 5.94 22.24 -6.35
N LYS A 31 5.04 22.41 -5.39
CA LYS A 31 4.79 23.67 -4.69
C LYS A 31 6.04 24.12 -3.91
N MET A 32 6.72 23.19 -3.23
CA MET A 32 8.01 23.45 -2.57
C MET A 32 9.07 23.98 -3.55
N ARG A 33 9.21 23.37 -4.73
CA ARG A 33 10.14 23.84 -5.78
C ARG A 33 9.80 25.25 -6.30
N GLN A 34 8.53 25.62 -6.27
CA GLN A 34 8.04 26.96 -6.62
C GLN A 34 8.16 27.96 -5.46
N ARG A 35 8.79 27.58 -4.34
CA ARG A 35 8.89 28.36 -3.09
C ARG A 35 7.54 28.74 -2.47
N ILE A 36 6.50 27.95 -2.77
CA ILE A 36 5.21 28.03 -2.10
C ILE A 36 5.30 27.21 -0.82
N ASN A 37 5.30 27.89 0.33
CA ASN A 37 5.52 27.27 1.65
C ASN A 37 4.21 26.94 2.39
N HIS A 38 3.06 27.24 1.80
CA HIS A 38 1.75 26.95 2.34
C HIS A 38 0.96 26.12 1.34
N ILE A 39 0.38 25.01 1.82
CA ILE A 39 -0.54 24.16 1.07
C ILE A 39 -1.78 24.04 1.93
N ASP A 40 -2.90 24.49 1.40
CA ASP A 40 -4.17 24.42 2.12
C ASP A 40 -5.01 23.23 1.66
N LYS A 41 -6.24 23.17 2.18
CA LYS A 41 -7.18 22.11 1.83
C LYS A 41 -7.65 22.22 0.38
N LEU A 42 -7.74 23.42 -0.19
CA LEU A 42 -8.20 23.65 -1.55
C LEU A 42 -7.14 23.20 -2.56
N ASP A 43 -5.85 23.48 -2.30
CA ASP A 43 -4.73 22.96 -3.10
C ASP A 43 -4.80 21.42 -3.21
N PHE A 44 -5.08 20.75 -2.08
CA PHE A 44 -5.23 19.31 -2.07
C PHE A 44 -6.45 18.85 -2.90
N LEU A 45 -7.60 19.51 -2.73
CA LEU A 45 -8.82 19.18 -3.45
C LEU A 45 -8.69 19.43 -4.96
N GLU A 46 -7.90 20.41 -5.38
CA GLU A 46 -7.60 20.67 -6.80
C GLU A 46 -6.75 19.55 -7.41
N ALA A 47 -5.76 19.04 -6.67
CA ALA A 47 -4.88 17.98 -7.17
C ALA A 47 -5.49 16.57 -7.08
N TYR A 48 -6.43 16.36 -6.16
CA TYR A 48 -6.98 15.04 -5.86
C TYR A 48 -7.63 14.34 -7.06
N PRO A 49 -8.42 14.99 -7.94
CA PRO A 49 -8.99 14.34 -9.13
C PRO A 49 -7.94 13.69 -10.03
N SER A 50 -6.85 14.40 -10.31
CA SER A 50 -5.73 13.88 -11.12
C SER A 50 -5.03 12.72 -10.42
N ALA A 51 -4.77 12.84 -9.12
CA ALA A 51 -4.18 11.78 -8.32
C ALA A 51 -5.07 10.53 -8.26
N ARG A 52 -6.39 10.72 -8.17
CA ARG A 52 -7.39 9.64 -8.19
C ARG A 52 -7.42 8.93 -9.54
N ILE A 53 -7.39 9.67 -10.65
CA ILE A 53 -7.31 9.08 -11.99
C ILE A 53 -6.04 8.23 -12.13
N GLU A 54 -4.90 8.67 -11.60
CA GLU A 54 -3.65 7.90 -11.61
C GLU A 54 -3.74 6.63 -10.73
N ALA A 55 -4.26 6.77 -9.52
CA ALA A 55 -4.36 5.70 -8.53
C ALA A 55 -5.32 4.58 -8.95
N PHE A 56 -6.44 4.92 -9.58
CA PHE A 56 -7.52 3.98 -9.89
C PHE A 56 -7.58 3.57 -11.36
N LYS A 57 -6.45 3.62 -12.09
CA LYS A 57 -6.34 3.02 -13.42
C LYS A 57 -6.59 1.51 -13.34
N LEU A 58 -7.19 0.96 -14.39
CA LEU A 58 -7.41 -0.48 -14.52
C LEU A 58 -6.12 -1.29 -14.27
N GLN A 59 -4.98 -0.80 -14.79
CA GLN A 59 -3.69 -1.44 -14.58
C GLN A 59 -3.26 -1.42 -13.11
N THR A 60 -3.41 -0.27 -12.42
CA THR A 60 -3.07 -0.15 -10.99
C THR A 60 -3.91 -1.10 -10.17
N ILE A 61 -5.22 -1.17 -10.43
CA ILE A 61 -6.13 -2.09 -9.75
C ILE A 61 -5.71 -3.55 -9.98
N LYS A 62 -5.52 -3.96 -11.24
CA LYS A 62 -5.08 -5.33 -11.57
C LYS A 62 -3.75 -5.69 -10.91
N ASN A 63 -2.77 -4.80 -10.97
CA ASN A 63 -1.48 -4.98 -10.33
C ASN A 63 -1.60 -5.11 -8.81
N SER A 64 -2.48 -4.33 -8.18
CA SER A 64 -2.71 -4.35 -6.74
C SER A 64 -3.30 -5.68 -6.28
N PHE A 65 -4.32 -6.18 -6.98
CA PHE A 65 -4.92 -7.49 -6.68
C PHE A 65 -3.94 -8.64 -6.96
N SER A 66 -3.16 -8.53 -8.02
CA SER A 66 -2.09 -9.48 -8.31
C SER A 66 -1.01 -9.46 -7.21
N ALA A 67 -0.62 -8.29 -6.71
CA ALA A 67 0.39 -8.13 -5.66
C ALA A 67 -0.06 -8.71 -4.32
N ALA A 68 -1.37 -8.64 -4.03
CA ALA A 68 -2.01 -9.28 -2.89
C ALA A 68 -2.21 -10.80 -3.09
N GLY A 69 -1.85 -11.35 -4.25
CA GLY A 69 -2.03 -12.76 -4.58
C GLY A 69 -3.49 -13.19 -4.69
N LEU A 70 -4.41 -12.25 -4.95
CA LEU A 70 -5.84 -12.53 -5.02
C LEU A 70 -6.32 -12.79 -6.44
N VAL A 71 -5.71 -12.13 -7.45
CA VAL A 71 -6.09 -12.28 -8.86
C VAL A 71 -4.84 -12.36 -9.76
N PRO A 72 -4.53 -13.54 -10.34
CA PRO A 72 -5.09 -14.84 -9.97
C PRO A 72 -4.72 -15.21 -8.52
N LEU A 73 -5.46 -16.14 -7.93
CA LEU A 73 -5.20 -16.60 -6.56
C LEU A 73 -3.82 -17.30 -6.51
N LEU A 74 -2.85 -16.66 -5.87
CA LEU A 74 -1.45 -17.08 -5.75
C LEU A 74 -0.93 -16.78 -4.34
N PRO A 75 -1.22 -17.65 -3.35
CA PRO A 75 -0.86 -17.42 -1.95
C PRO A 75 0.65 -17.21 -1.72
N ASP A 76 1.49 -17.89 -2.50
CA ASP A 76 2.96 -17.82 -2.38
C ASP A 76 3.53 -16.40 -2.55
N ARG A 77 2.83 -15.53 -3.30
CA ARG A 77 3.22 -14.11 -3.42
C ARG A 77 3.19 -13.35 -2.11
N VAL A 78 2.33 -13.74 -1.18
CA VAL A 78 2.21 -13.14 0.14
C VAL A 78 3.02 -13.94 1.15
N LEU A 79 2.96 -15.27 1.09
CA LEU A 79 3.69 -16.15 2.01
C LEU A 79 5.20 -15.96 1.95
N SER A 80 5.77 -15.77 0.76
CA SER A 80 7.20 -15.48 0.57
C SER A 80 7.67 -14.17 1.25
N LYS A 81 6.74 -13.24 1.53
CA LYS A 81 7.03 -11.97 2.22
C LYS A 81 6.91 -12.09 3.73
N LEU A 82 6.25 -13.13 4.23
CA LEU A 82 6.16 -13.39 5.65
C LEU A 82 7.46 -14.07 6.07
N ASN A 83 8.26 -13.41 6.90
CA ASN A 83 9.44 -14.02 7.48
C ASN A 83 8.98 -14.95 8.61
N ILE A 84 8.46 -16.11 8.24
CA ILE A 84 7.92 -17.10 9.17
C ILE A 84 9.10 -17.81 9.85
N TYR A 85 9.66 -17.19 10.89
CA TYR A 85 10.39 -17.97 11.89
C TYR A 85 9.35 -18.80 12.64
N LEU A 86 9.19 -20.05 12.23
CA LEU A 86 8.43 -21.06 12.98
C LEU A 86 9.14 -21.27 14.33
N ARG A 87 8.84 -20.43 15.33
CA ARG A 87 9.17 -20.76 16.72
C ARG A 87 8.21 -21.85 17.16
N THR A 88 8.69 -23.08 17.20
CA THR A 88 8.04 -24.15 17.94
C THR A 88 7.97 -23.71 19.41
N PRO A 89 6.80 -23.68 20.06
CA PRO A 89 6.73 -23.47 21.50
C PRO A 89 7.61 -24.52 22.19
N THR A 90 8.48 -24.09 23.10
CA THR A 90 9.27 -25.02 23.91
C THR A 90 8.30 -25.95 24.66
N PRO A 91 8.49 -27.28 24.62
CA PRO A 91 7.64 -28.20 25.35
C PRO A 91 7.58 -27.82 26.84
N PRO A 92 6.44 -27.98 27.51
CA PRO A 92 6.38 -27.82 28.96
C PRO A 92 7.38 -28.80 29.61
N PRO A 93 8.01 -28.42 30.74
CA PRO A 93 8.89 -29.32 31.46
C PRO A 93 8.12 -30.59 31.86
N SER A 94 8.75 -31.75 31.67
CA SER A 94 8.22 -33.04 32.10
C SER A 94 7.97 -33.04 33.61
N PRO A 95 6.90 -33.70 34.10
CA PRO A 95 6.59 -33.81 35.52
C PRO A 95 7.69 -34.53 36.31
#